data_AF-A0A7Z8VQ06-F1
#
_entry.id   AF-A0A7Z8VQ06-F1
#
_cell.length_a   1.000
_cell.length_b   1.000
_cell.length_c   1.000
_cell.angle_alpha   90.00
_cell.angle_beta   90.00
_cell.angle_gamma   90.00
#
_symmetry.space_group_name_H-M   'P 1'
#
loop_
_entity.id
_entity.type
_entity.pdbx_description
1 polymer ?
#
loop_
_entity_poly.entity_id
_entity_poly.type
_entity_poly.pdbx_seq_one_letter_code
_entity_poly.pdbx_strand_id
1 'polypeptide(L)' 'MSDTLSSNAIIYAILSLNSEVALQKEFLDSPDVLPEDRENEEGILDDLEQAFMEFVDFYKSCRKQDSS' A
#
# COMPACT_ATOMS: atom_id res chain seq x y z
N MET A 1 3.17 20.53 17.14
CA MET A 1 3.82 20.18 15.86
C MET A 1 3.05 19.00 15.33
N SER A 2 2.13 19.24 14.41
CA SER A 2 1.53 18.17 13.62
C SER A 2 2.52 17.87 12.51
N ASP A 3 3.40 16.90 12.73
CA ASP A 3 4.40 16.45 11.76
C ASP A 3 3.64 15.82 10.58
N THR A 4 3.17 16.70 9.70
CA THR A 4 2.53 16.32 8.45
C THR A 4 3.62 15.69 7.59
N LEU A 5 3.43 14.42 7.24
CA LEU A 5 4.31 13.70 6.33
C LEU A 5 4.53 14.54 5.07
N SER A 6 5.79 14.79 4.72
CA SER A 6 6.11 15.53 3.50
C SER A 6 5.55 14.80 2.27
N SER A 7 5.15 15.54 1.24
CA SER A 7 4.63 14.97 -0.01
C SER A 7 5.58 13.93 -0.61
N ASN A 8 6.89 14.11 -0.49
CA ASN A 8 7.88 13.13 -0.93
C ASN A 8 7.83 11.84 -0.10
N ALA A 9 7.70 11.92 1.22
CA ALA A 9 7.56 10.75 2.08
C ALA A 9 6.29 9.95 1.73
N ILE A 10 5.18 10.64 1.43
CA ILE A 10 3.93 10.00 0.99
C ILE A 10 4.13 9.30 -0.37
N ILE A 11 4.79 9.95 -1.33
CA ILE A 11 5.09 9.34 -2.64
C ILE A 11 5.95 8.09 -2.49
N TYR A 12 6.99 8.14 -1.64
CA TYR A 12 7.83 6.97 -1.39
C TYR A 12 7.03 5.83 -0.73
N ALA A 13 6.15 6.14 0.23
CA ALA A 13 5.28 5.15 0.85
C ALA A 13 4.35 4.47 -0.19
N ILE A 14 3.73 5.25 -1.09
CA ILE A 14 2.90 4.73 -2.18
C ILE A 14 3.70 3.80 -3.10
N LEU A 15 4.92 4.20 -3.48
CA LEU A 15 5.79 3.39 -4.36
C LEU A 15 6.22 2.08 -3.69
N SER A 16 6.57 2.13 -2.39
CA SER A 16 6.89 0.93 -1.61
C SER A 16 5.68 0.01 -1.50
N LEU A 17 4.51 0.52 -1.11
CA LEU A 17 3.28 -0.28 -1.02
C LEU A 17 2.92 -0.93 -2.35
N ASN A 18 3.04 -0.21 -3.47
CA ASN A 18 2.80 -0.79 -4.80
C ASN A 18 3.75 -1.95 -5.12
N SER A 19 5.01 -1.85 -4.69
CA SER A 19 6.00 -2.91 -4.89
C SER A 19 5.67 -4.12 -4.03
N GLU A 20 5.27 -3.92 -2.77
CA GLU A 20 4.87 -5.00 -1.86
C GLU A 20 3.58 -5.71 -2.33
N VAL A 21 2.57 -4.96 -2.80
CA VAL A 21 1.36 -5.54 -3.41
C VAL A 21 1.71 -6.43 -4.59
N ALA A 22 2.64 -5.99 -5.45
CA ALA A 22 3.08 -6.80 -6.58
C ALA A 22 3.79 -8.08 -6.14
N LEU A 23 4.70 -7.99 -5.16
CA LEU A 23 5.40 -9.15 -4.60
C LEU A 23 4.45 -10.13 -3.93
N GLN A 24 3.45 -9.64 -3.18
CA GLN A 24 2.47 -10.50 -2.53
C GLN A 24 1.59 -11.25 -3.54
N LYS A 25 1.21 -10.58 -4.64
CA LYS A 25 0.49 -11.24 -5.75
C LYS A 25 1.34 -12.31 -6.41
N GLU A 26 2.61 -12.02 -6.70
CA GLU A 26 3.54 -13.00 -7.25
C GLU A 26 3.75 -14.19 -6.29
N PHE A 27 3.79 -13.95 -4.97
CA PHE A 27 3.85 -15.01 -3.97
C PHE A 27 2.59 -15.86 -3.96
N LEU A 28 1.39 -15.26 -3.95
CA LEU A 28 0.10 -15.96 -4.01
C LEU A 28 -0.10 -16.80 -5.28
N ASP A 29 0.51 -16.39 -6.39
CA ASP A 29 0.53 -17.14 -7.65
C ASP A 29 1.60 -18.25 -7.68
N SER A 30 2.53 -18.26 -6.72
CA SER A 30 3.57 -19.27 -6.60
C SER A 30 3.00 -20.61 -6.11
N PRO A 31 3.52 -21.76 -6.60
CA PRO A 31 3.22 -23.07 -6.01
C PRO A 31 3.74 -23.24 -4.57
N ASP A 32 4.53 -22.29 -4.06
CA ASP A 32 5.13 -22.36 -2.72
C ASP A 32 4.14 -22.01 -1.59
N VAL A 33 2.96 -21.48 -1.92
CA VAL A 33 1.94 -21.15 -0.92
C VAL A 33 1.20 -22.41 -0.48
N LEU A 34 1.34 -22.73 0.80
CA LEU A 34 0.63 -23.85 1.40
C LEU A 34 -0.88 -23.55 1.44
N PRO A 35 -1.76 -24.55 1.20
CA PRO A 35 -3.20 -24.35 1.24
C PRO A 35 -3.72 -23.76 2.55
N GLU A 36 -3.10 -24.13 3.68
CA GLU A 36 -3.42 -23.62 5.01
C GLU A 36 -3.05 -22.14 5.22
N ASP A 37 -2.05 -21.63 4.51
CA ASP A 37 -1.56 -20.27 4.65
C ASP A 37 -2.26 -19.31 3.66
N ARG A 38 -2.83 -19.83 2.57
CA ARG A 38 -3.43 -19.03 1.50
C ARG A 38 -4.47 -18.00 1.97
N GLU A 39 -5.39 -18.38 2.85
CA GLU A 39 -6.41 -17.45 3.38
C GLU A 39 -5.76 -16.27 4.12
N ASN A 40 -4.71 -16.55 4.90
CA ASN A 40 -3.97 -15.51 5.60
C ASN A 40 -3.19 -14.62 4.64
N GLU A 41 -2.52 -15.20 3.65
CA GLU A 41 -1.75 -14.45 2.64
C GLU A 41 -2.65 -13.59 1.73
N GLU A 42 -3.85 -14.06 1.40
CA GLU A 42 -4.88 -13.29 0.69
C GLU A 42 -5.39 -12.12 1.57
N GLY A 43 -5.57 -12.34 2.88
CA GLY A 43 -5.91 -11.26 3.81
C GLY A 43 -4.81 -10.18 3.93
N ILE A 44 -3.54 -10.58 3.92
CA ILE A 44 -2.40 -9.65 3.89
C ILE A 44 -2.44 -8.81 2.60
N LEU A 45 -2.76 -9.43 1.46
CA LEU A 45 -2.88 -8.70 0.20
C LEU A 45 -4.01 -7.66 0.27
N ASP A 46 -5.17 -8.01 0.80
CA ASP A 46 -6.30 -7.10 0.96
C ASP A 46 -5.91 -5.88 1.82
N ASP A 47 -5.22 -6.12 2.94
CA ASP A 47 -4.73 -5.05 3.83
C ASP A 47 -3.71 -4.13 3.13
N LEU A 48 -2.79 -4.70 2.33
CA LEU A 48 -1.81 -3.94 1.54
C LEU A 48 -2.48 -3.08 0.47
N GLU A 49 -3.47 -3.62 -0.24
CA GLU A 49 -4.23 -2.88 -1.25
C GLU A 49 -5.07 -1.76 -0.62
N GLN A 50 -5.69 -2.02 0.54
CA GLN A 50 -6.39 -0.99 1.29
C GLN A 50 -5.44 0.13 1.72
N ALA A 51 -4.31 -0.21 2.32
CA ALA A 51 -3.31 0.78 2.73
C ALA A 51 -2.82 1.62 1.55
N PHE A 52 -2.57 1.00 0.39
CA PHE A 52 -2.20 1.72 -0.83
C PHE A 52 -3.24 2.77 -1.22
N MET A 53 -4.53 2.39 -1.23
CA MET A 53 -5.61 3.31 -1.57
C MET A 53 -5.75 4.46 -0.56
N GLU A 54 -5.59 4.18 0.74
CA GLU A 54 -5.61 5.21 1.78
C GLU A 54 -4.46 6.22 1.61
N PHE A 55 -3.25 5.76 1.30
CA PHE A 55 -2.10 6.63 1.04
C PHE A 55 -2.29 7.46 -0.24
N VAL A 56 -2.86 6.89 -1.29
CA VAL A 56 -3.19 7.61 -2.53
C VAL A 56 -4.22 8.71 -2.27
N ASP A 57 -5.25 8.43 -1.48
CA ASP A 57 -6.26 9.43 -1.13
C ASP A 57 -5.72 10.51 -0.19
N PHE A 58 -4.86 10.13 0.75
CA PHE A 58 -4.13 11.07 1.59
C PHE A 58 -3.25 12.01 0.74
N TYR A 59 -2.49 11.49 -0.21
CA TYR A 59 -1.68 12.29 -1.14
C TYR A 59 -2.54 13.28 -1.95
N LYS A 60 -3.68 12.84 -2.49
CA LYS A 60 -4.63 13.72 -3.20
C LYS A 60 -5.15 14.84 -2.28
N SER A 61 -5.39 14.53 -1.00
CA SER A 61 -5.87 15.51 -0.02
C SER A 61 -4.82 16.60 0.27
N CYS A 62 -3.54 16.23 0.39
CA CYS A 62 -2.43 17.19 0.55
C CYS A 62 -2.30 18.12 -0.66
N ARG A 63 -2.42 17.59 -1.90
CA ARG A 63 -2.36 18.42 -3.11
C ARG A 63 -3.47 19.46 -3.21
N LYS A 64 -4.68 19.16 -2.71
CA LYS A 64 -5.79 20.12 -2.69
C LYS A 64 -5.52 21.29 -1.73
N GLN A 65 -4.74 21.07 -0.67
CA GLN A 65 -4.37 22.10 0.30
C GLN A 65 -3.26 23.03 -0.22
N ASP A 66 -2.31 22.50 -1.00
CA ASP A 66 -1.26 23.31 -1.66
C ASP A 66 -1.79 24.20 -2.82
N SER A 67 -3.06 24.03 -3.22
CA SER A 67 -3.69 24.79 -4.30
C SER A 67 -4.39 26.08 -3.84
N SER A 68 -4.27 26.46 -2.55
CA SER A 68 -4.95 27.63 -1.96
C SER A 68 -4.02 28.82 -1.76
#